data_AF-A0A8T1WH98-F1
#
_entry.id   AF-A0A8T1WH98-F1
#
_cell.length_a   1.000
_cell.length_b   1.000
_cell.length_c   1.000
_cell.angle_alpha   90.00
_cell.angle_beta   90.00
_cell.angle_gamma   90.00
#
_symmetry.space_group_name_H-M   'P 1'
#
loop_
_entity.id
_entity.type
_entity.pdbx_description
1 polymer ?
#
loop_
_entity_poly.entity_id
_entity_poly.type
_entity_poly.pdbx_seq_one_letter_code
_entity_poly.pdbx_strand_id
1 'polypeptide(L)'
;MRRPKRTTRTPRLRWMASASSSDPSPMERLMSWLERHGEEYRTSKRKIDMLEQLGEEMATSGIYGLTVSSIRSQLLRLKNGVQMKAEGGKCTMTDVNRYYDRLLALLFDDEERAQMRERAAAARADEETASPRMSRRTRTRSQPIVPRGVVNTVPEGTVEGAIEARGTILQPIGPDTTEIHRRFELLSARQKLQQQGVDPDTIDSLLPLPL
;
A
#
# COMPACT_ATOMS: atom_id res chain seq x y z
N MET A 1 -25.28 17.46 -33.17
CA MET A 1 -24.19 18.05 -32.35
C MET A 1 -23.95 17.17 -31.12
N ARG A 2 -22.80 16.49 -31.02
CA ARG A 2 -22.47 15.64 -29.85
C ARG A 2 -21.81 16.52 -28.78
N ARG A 3 -22.41 16.59 -27.58
CA ARG A 3 -21.81 17.25 -26.41
C ARG A 3 -20.55 16.47 -25.98
N PRO A 4 -19.39 17.12 -25.81
CA PRO A 4 -18.25 16.48 -25.17
C PRO A 4 -18.59 16.25 -23.69
N LYS A 5 -18.63 14.98 -23.28
CA LYS A 5 -18.74 14.59 -21.88
C LYS A 5 -17.40 14.91 -21.23
N ARG A 6 -17.27 16.12 -20.66
CA ARG A 6 -16.07 16.56 -19.94
C ARG A 6 -16.01 15.76 -18.63
N THR A 7 -15.40 14.59 -18.69
CA THR A 7 -14.90 13.89 -17.50
C THR A 7 -13.78 14.73 -16.92
N THR A 8 -14.15 15.72 -16.12
CA THR A 8 -13.21 16.45 -15.27
C THR A 8 -12.66 15.44 -14.27
N ARG A 9 -11.61 14.72 -14.65
CA ARG A 9 -10.79 13.94 -13.71
C ARG A 9 -10.23 14.95 -12.73
N THR A 10 -10.75 14.94 -11.50
CA THR A 10 -10.14 15.64 -10.38
C THR A 10 -8.68 15.21 -10.33
N PRO A 11 -7.72 16.16 -10.39
CA PRO A 11 -6.31 15.80 -10.37
C PRO A 11 -6.02 15.07 -9.07
N ARG A 12 -5.39 13.88 -9.18
CA ARG A 12 -4.97 13.11 -8.01
C ARG A 12 -3.99 13.96 -7.22
N LEU A 13 -4.32 14.24 -5.96
CA LEU A 13 -3.46 15.01 -5.07
C LEU A 13 -2.08 14.36 -4.98
N ARG A 14 -1.04 15.15 -5.21
CA ARG A 14 0.36 14.73 -5.05
C ARG A 14 0.84 15.16 -3.68
N TRP A 15 0.75 14.26 -2.70
CA TRP A 15 1.11 14.52 -1.30
C TRP A 15 2.53 15.10 -1.11
N MET A 16 3.47 14.64 -1.92
CA MET A 16 4.88 15.02 -1.84
C MET A 16 5.26 16.21 -2.73
N ALA A 17 4.35 16.70 -3.57
CA ALA A 17 4.64 17.82 -4.47
C ALA A 17 4.31 19.14 -3.77
N SER A 18 5.27 20.05 -3.74
CA SER A 18 5.01 21.45 -3.39
C SER A 18 4.58 22.23 -4.63
N ALA A 19 3.71 23.22 -4.43
CA ALA A 19 3.29 24.13 -5.50
C ALA A 19 4.41 25.11 -5.90
N SER A 20 5.29 25.44 -4.96
CA SER A 20 6.50 26.23 -5.15
C SER A 20 7.63 25.67 -4.26
N SER A 21 8.88 26.07 -4.50
CA SER A 21 10.01 25.66 -3.65
C SER A 21 9.94 26.17 -2.21
N SER A 22 9.16 27.22 -1.96
CA SER A 22 8.96 27.82 -0.64
C SER A 22 7.72 27.30 0.09
N ASP A 23 6.79 26.67 -0.62
CA ASP A 23 5.55 26.21 0.00
C ASP A 23 5.68 24.80 0.58
N PRO A 24 5.24 24.58 1.83
CA PRO A 24 5.23 23.26 2.42
C PRO A 24 4.27 22.36 1.63
N SER A 25 4.78 21.18 1.26
CA SER A 25 3.98 20.16 0.58
C SER A 25 2.78 19.74 1.45
N PRO A 26 1.72 19.16 0.86
CA PRO A 26 0.62 18.59 1.63
C PRO A 26 1.11 17.60 2.71
N MET A 27 2.14 16.83 2.42
CA MET A 27 2.76 15.92 3.39
C MET A 27 3.42 16.68 4.55
N GLU A 28 4.18 17.75 4.31
CA GLU A 28 4.79 18.54 5.39
C GLU A 28 3.73 19.17 6.29
N ARG A 29 2.62 19.66 5.72
CA ARG A 29 1.50 20.18 6.53
C ARG A 29 0.83 19.09 7.36
N LEU A 30 0.65 17.90 6.80
CA LEU A 30 0.16 16.74 7.56
C LEU A 30 1.11 16.41 8.73
N MET A 31 2.42 16.46 8.51
CA MET A 31 3.42 16.24 9.57
C MET A 31 3.33 17.31 10.66
N SER A 32 3.30 18.59 10.29
CA SER A 32 3.16 19.69 11.26
C SER A 32 1.82 19.69 12.00
N TRP A 33 0.76 19.17 11.38
CA TRP A 33 -0.52 18.97 12.06
C TRP A 33 -0.45 17.80 13.06
N LEU A 34 0.15 16.67 12.67
CA LEU A 34 0.36 15.53 13.57
C LEU A 34 1.25 15.90 14.76
N GLU A 35 2.24 16.78 14.58
CA GLU A 35 3.07 17.28 15.68
C GLU A 35 2.27 18.09 16.71
N ARG A 36 1.24 18.81 16.27
CA ARG A 36 0.37 19.62 17.15
C ARG A 36 -0.78 18.83 17.76
N HIS A 37 -1.35 17.88 17.00
CA HIS A 37 -2.62 17.23 17.33
C HIS A 37 -2.54 15.70 17.41
N GLY A 38 -1.36 15.09 17.23
CA GLY A 38 -1.22 13.64 17.05
C GLY A 38 -1.63 12.82 18.27
N GLU A 39 -1.38 13.30 19.49
CA GLU A 39 -1.82 12.65 20.72
C GLU A 39 -3.35 12.68 20.85
N GLU A 40 -3.94 13.87 20.69
CA GLU A 40 -5.39 14.05 20.72
C GLU A 40 -6.06 13.22 19.62
N TYR A 41 -5.51 13.20 18.41
CA TYR A 41 -6.03 12.41 17.30
C TYR A 41 -6.01 10.89 17.58
N ARG A 42 -5.04 10.39 18.36
CA ARG A 42 -4.97 8.96 18.71
C ARG A 42 -6.08 8.58 19.69
N THR A 43 -6.34 9.40 20.70
CA THR A 43 -7.26 9.11 21.80
C THR A 43 -8.69 9.61 21.55
N SER A 44 -8.88 10.59 20.68
CA SER A 44 -10.17 11.25 20.44
C SER A 44 -11.18 10.33 19.75
N LYS A 45 -12.44 10.46 20.16
CA LYS A 45 -13.61 9.86 19.47
C LYS A 45 -14.07 10.70 18.27
N ARG A 46 -13.63 11.96 18.18
CA ARG A 46 -14.01 12.94 17.15
C ARG A 46 -12.96 13.06 16.05
N LYS A 47 -12.41 11.92 15.62
CA LYS A 47 -11.34 11.89 14.60
C LYS A 47 -11.78 12.48 13.26
N ILE A 48 -13.06 12.36 12.92
CA ILE A 48 -13.59 12.90 11.66
C ILE A 48 -13.49 14.44 11.68
N ASP A 49 -14.01 15.08 12.72
CA ASP A 49 -14.00 16.54 12.89
C ASP A 49 -12.57 17.10 12.87
N MET A 50 -11.62 16.43 13.53
CA MET A 50 -10.21 16.81 13.52
C MET A 50 -9.60 16.77 12.10
N LEU A 51 -10.01 15.79 11.28
CA LEU A 51 -9.55 15.68 9.90
C LEU A 51 -10.27 16.66 8.96
N GLU A 52 -11.51 17.05 9.27
CA GLU A 52 -12.20 18.14 8.59
C GLU A 52 -11.46 19.46 8.81
N GLN A 53 -11.09 19.76 10.06
CA GLN A 53 -10.27 20.93 10.39
C GLN A 53 -8.93 20.92 9.64
N LEU A 54 -8.25 19.77 9.58
CA LEU A 54 -7.03 19.65 8.77
C LEU A 54 -7.31 19.93 7.28
N GLY A 55 -8.41 19.42 6.74
CA GLY A 55 -8.82 19.69 5.36
C GLY A 55 -9.01 21.19 5.10
N GLU A 56 -9.62 21.91 6.04
CA GLU A 56 -9.79 23.37 5.98
C GLU A 56 -8.44 24.12 6.10
N GLU A 57 -7.56 23.71 7.02
CA GLU A 57 -6.20 24.25 7.15
C GLU A 57 -5.40 24.07 5.85
N MET A 58 -5.57 22.94 5.16
CA MET A 58 -4.93 22.70 3.86
C MET A 58 -5.56 23.53 2.74
N ALA A 59 -6.88 23.75 2.77
CA ALA A 59 -7.59 24.56 1.79
C ALA A 59 -7.25 26.06 1.89
N THR A 60 -7.19 26.62 3.10
CA THR A 60 -6.72 28.00 3.35
C THR A 60 -5.30 28.25 2.87
N SER A 61 -4.55 27.16 2.74
CA SER A 61 -3.17 27.14 2.29
C SER A 61 -2.98 26.90 0.79
N GLY A 62 -4.07 26.93 0.02
CA GLY A 62 -4.06 26.75 -1.43
C GLY A 62 -4.08 25.29 -1.90
N ILE A 63 -4.18 24.31 -0.99
CA ILE A 63 -4.26 22.88 -1.32
C ILE A 63 -5.74 22.46 -1.30
N TYR A 64 -6.40 22.57 -2.45
CA TYR A 64 -7.82 22.27 -2.59
C TYR A 64 -8.09 20.82 -3.00
N GLY A 65 -9.33 20.37 -2.76
CA GLY A 65 -9.81 19.06 -3.22
C GLY A 65 -9.40 17.88 -2.34
N LEU A 66 -8.87 18.15 -1.14
CA LEU A 66 -8.68 17.13 -0.11
C LEU A 66 -10.03 16.75 0.50
N THR A 67 -10.36 15.48 0.43
CA THR A 67 -11.49 14.92 1.19
C THR A 67 -10.97 14.26 2.46
N VAL A 68 -11.80 14.24 3.51
CA VAL A 68 -11.51 13.52 4.76
C VAL A 68 -11.10 12.07 4.47
N SER A 69 -11.79 11.40 3.55
CA SER A 69 -11.45 10.04 3.13
C SER A 69 -10.05 9.93 2.52
N SER A 70 -9.60 10.92 1.76
CA SER A 70 -8.23 10.97 1.21
C SER A 70 -7.19 11.10 2.31
N ILE A 71 -7.43 11.97 3.30
CA ILE A 71 -6.53 12.16 4.45
C ILE A 71 -6.47 10.88 5.29
N ARG A 72 -7.62 10.26 5.60
CA ARG A 72 -7.69 8.97 6.31
C ARG A 72 -6.92 7.88 5.58
N SER A 73 -7.10 7.78 4.27
CA SER A 73 -6.41 6.79 3.44
C SER A 73 -4.89 7.02 3.44
N GLN A 74 -4.46 8.28 3.41
CA GLN A 74 -3.05 8.65 3.52
C GLN A 74 -2.48 8.26 4.89
N LEU A 75 -3.15 8.63 5.99
CA LEU A 75 -2.72 8.28 7.35
C LEU A 75 -2.63 6.77 7.57
N LEU A 76 -3.62 6.01 7.11
CA LEU A 76 -3.62 4.55 7.21
C LEU A 76 -2.45 3.95 6.41
N ARG A 77 -2.20 4.45 5.20
CA ARG A 77 -1.07 4.00 4.37
C ARG A 77 0.27 4.27 5.05
N LEU A 78 0.43 5.46 5.63
CA LEU A 78 1.63 5.83 6.38
C LEU A 78 1.79 4.94 7.62
N LYS A 79 0.73 4.75 8.42
CA LYS A 79 0.73 3.88 9.60
C LYS A 79 1.20 2.46 9.22
N ASN A 80 0.57 1.86 8.22
CA ASN A 80 0.92 0.50 7.78
C ASN A 80 2.36 0.42 7.24
N GLY A 81 2.82 1.40 6.48
CA GLY A 81 4.19 1.42 5.95
C GLY A 81 5.23 1.56 7.05
N VAL A 82 4.99 2.42 8.05
CA VAL A 82 5.88 2.60 9.21
C VAL A 82 5.92 1.34 10.05
N GLN A 83 4.75 0.74 10.32
CA GLN A 83 4.64 -0.51 11.07
C GLN A 83 5.41 -1.65 10.37
N MET A 84 5.18 -1.85 9.08
CA MET A 84 5.91 -2.84 8.27
C MET A 84 7.43 -2.64 8.39
N LYS A 85 7.90 -1.38 8.30
CA LYS A 85 9.33 -1.06 8.40
C LYS A 85 9.88 -1.30 9.81
N ALA A 86 9.11 -0.94 10.84
CA ALA A 86 9.51 -1.12 12.24
C ALA A 86 9.60 -2.59 12.63
N GLU A 87 8.77 -3.45 12.05
CA GLU A 87 8.78 -4.91 12.23
C GLU A 87 9.91 -5.61 11.44
N GLY A 88 10.76 -4.87 10.75
CA GLY A 88 11.88 -5.42 9.96
C GLY A 88 11.55 -5.71 8.49
N GLY A 89 10.33 -5.40 8.05
CA GLY A 89 9.91 -5.50 6.65
C GLY A 89 10.50 -4.40 5.76
N LYS A 90 10.59 -4.68 4.46
CA LYS A 90 11.09 -3.71 3.47
C LYS A 90 9.97 -2.78 3.00
N CYS A 91 9.97 -1.53 3.46
CA CYS A 91 9.05 -0.51 2.96
C CYS A 91 9.62 0.19 1.70
N THR A 92 8.89 0.11 0.58
CA THR A 92 9.27 0.75 -0.69
C THR A 92 8.76 2.19 -0.82
N MET A 93 7.96 2.66 0.14
CA MET A 93 7.26 3.94 0.03
C MET A 93 8.21 5.10 0.38
N THR A 94 8.41 6.02 -0.56
CA THR A 94 9.37 7.13 -0.43
C THR A 94 8.98 8.10 0.70
N ASP A 95 7.68 8.37 0.86
CA ASP A 95 7.15 9.25 1.90
C ASP A 95 7.37 8.65 3.29
N VAL A 96 7.02 7.39 3.50
CA VAL A 96 7.28 6.67 4.76
C VAL A 96 8.76 6.66 5.09
N ASN A 97 9.61 6.37 4.10
CA ASN A 97 11.06 6.32 4.33
C ASN A 97 11.64 7.69 4.70
N ARG A 98 11.15 8.77 4.08
CA ARG A 98 11.61 10.13 4.35
C ARG A 98 11.22 10.63 5.73
N TYR A 99 10.02 10.31 6.21
CA TYR A 99 9.49 10.80 7.48
C TYR A 99 9.46 9.73 8.57
N TYR A 100 10.19 8.63 8.41
CA TYR A 100 10.04 7.44 9.25
C TYR A 100 10.14 7.74 10.74
N ASP A 101 11.20 8.42 11.18
CA ASP A 101 11.43 8.68 12.61
C ASP A 101 10.33 9.58 13.21
N ARG A 102 9.91 10.61 12.46
CA ARG A 102 8.81 11.50 12.86
C ARG A 102 7.49 10.73 12.91
N LEU A 103 7.14 9.99 11.87
CA LEU A 103 5.89 9.24 11.79
C LEU A 103 5.81 8.14 12.86
N LEU A 104 6.93 7.47 13.15
CA LEU A 104 7.00 6.44 14.18
C LEU A 104 6.65 7.03 15.55
N ALA A 105 7.16 8.21 15.88
CA ALA A 105 6.85 8.88 17.14
C ALA A 105 5.42 9.48 17.17
N LEU A 106 4.91 9.97 16.04
CA LEU A 106 3.63 10.69 16.00
C LEU A 106 2.41 9.78 15.88
N LEU A 107 2.53 8.65 15.18
CA LEU A 107 1.41 7.75 14.89
C LEU A 107 1.25 6.60 15.88
N PHE A 108 2.26 6.35 16.72
CA PHE A 108 2.29 5.20 17.62
C PHE A 108 2.69 5.62 19.03
N ASP A 109 2.05 5.01 20.04
CA ASP A 109 2.48 5.15 21.43
C ASP A 109 3.73 4.31 21.75
N ASP A 110 4.23 4.48 22.97
CA ASP A 110 5.45 3.81 23.45
C ASP A 110 5.27 2.28 23.50
N GLU A 111 4.06 1.83 23.82
CA GLU A 111 3.66 0.42 23.91
C GLU A 111 3.65 -0.23 22.51
N GLU A 112 2.95 0.37 21.54
CA GLU A 112 2.90 -0.04 20.13
C GLU A 112 4.32 -0.10 19.55
N ARG A 113 5.16 0.90 19.86
CA ARG A 113 6.58 0.92 19.43
C ARG A 113 7.40 -0.19 20.09
N ALA A 114 7.16 -0.51 21.37
CA ALA A 114 7.84 -1.61 22.05
C ALA A 114 7.45 -2.97 21.43
N GLN A 115 6.16 -3.20 21.20
CA GLN A 115 5.66 -4.41 20.56
C GLN A 115 6.22 -4.61 19.14
N MET A 116 6.39 -3.53 18.36
CA MET A 116 7.03 -3.64 17.05
C MET A 116 8.51 -4.05 17.15
N ARG A 117 9.24 -3.53 18.14
CA ARG A 117 10.64 -3.92 18.36
C ARG A 117 10.76 -5.39 18.76
N GLU A 118 9.85 -5.88 19.60
CA GLU A 118 9.78 -7.28 19.98
C GLU A 118 9.51 -8.18 18.76
N ARG A 119 8.51 -7.82 17.94
CA ARG A 119 8.20 -8.55 16.70
C ARG A 119 9.36 -8.53 15.70
N ALA A 120 10.07 -7.40 15.57
CA ALA A 120 11.26 -7.31 14.74
C ALA A 120 12.42 -8.18 15.27
N ALA A 121 12.57 -8.29 16.60
CA ALA A 121 13.59 -9.14 17.21
C ALA A 121 13.27 -10.63 16.99
N ALA A 122 12.00 -11.02 17.14
CA ALA A 122 11.55 -12.38 16.85
C ALA A 122 11.80 -12.78 15.39
N ALA A 123 11.44 -11.91 14.44
CA ALA A 123 11.65 -12.16 13.02
C ALA A 123 13.15 -12.37 12.66
N ARG A 124 14.06 -11.67 13.35
CA ARG A 124 15.51 -11.85 13.16
C ARG A 124 16.02 -13.17 13.75
N ALA A 125 15.50 -13.59 14.90
CA ALA A 125 15.88 -14.86 15.53
C ALA A 125 15.47 -16.06 14.65
N ASP A 126 14.32 -15.97 13.98
CA ASP A 126 13.84 -16.99 13.05
C ASP A 126 14.70 -17.05 11.76
N GLU A 127 15.15 -15.91 11.24
CA GLU A 127 16.04 -15.86 10.07
C GLU A 127 17.44 -16.44 10.38
N GLU A 128 17.94 -16.22 11.60
CA GLU A 128 19.25 -16.75 12.04
C GLU A 128 19.21 -18.25 12.33
N THR A 129 18.10 -18.79 12.83
CA THR A 129 17.91 -20.23 13.05
C THR A 129 17.59 -21.01 11.77
N ALA A 130 17.06 -20.35 10.74
CA ALA A 130 16.76 -20.96 9.43
C ALA A 130 17.96 -21.07 8.48
N SER A 131 19.17 -20.66 8.88
CA SER A 131 20.38 -20.73 8.03
C SER A 131 21.38 -21.80 8.52
N PRO A 132 21.31 -23.06 8.02
CA PRO A 132 22.39 -24.01 8.21
C PRO A 132 23.59 -23.59 7.34
N ARG A 133 24.70 -23.26 8.02
CA ARG A 133 26.07 -23.25 7.50
C ARG A 133 26.29 -24.29 6.39
N MET A 134 26.43 -23.84 5.14
CA MET A 134 27.28 -24.52 4.16
C MET A 134 28.59 -23.73 3.99
N SER A 135 29.52 -24.03 4.89
CA SER A 135 30.95 -23.78 4.68
C SER A 135 31.57 -25.01 4.00
N ARG A 136 32.11 -24.80 2.78
CA ARG A 136 33.20 -25.52 2.05
C ARG A 136 32.82 -25.63 0.57
N ARG A 137 33.57 -25.05 -0.37
CA ARG A 137 35.00 -25.28 -0.61
C ARG A 137 35.65 -24.09 -1.32
N THR A 138 36.81 -23.70 -0.80
CA THR A 138 37.89 -23.02 -1.53
C THR A 138 38.21 -23.71 -2.86
N ARG A 139 38.25 -22.92 -3.95
CA ARG A 139 39.21 -23.18 -5.04
C ARG A 139 39.61 -21.87 -5.70
N THR A 140 40.79 -21.40 -5.32
CA THR A 140 41.70 -20.55 -6.10
C THR A 140 41.77 -21.00 -7.55
N ARG A 141 41.78 -20.07 -8.52
CA ARG A 141 42.81 -19.93 -9.59
C ARG A 141 42.35 -18.99 -10.72
N SER A 142 43.00 -17.83 -10.77
CA SER A 142 43.50 -17.07 -11.94
C SER A 142 42.53 -16.62 -13.05
N GLN A 143 42.32 -15.29 -13.14
CA GLN A 143 42.43 -14.56 -14.42
C GLN A 143 43.92 -14.28 -14.73
N PRO A 144 44.34 -13.71 -15.89
CA PRO A 144 43.60 -13.21 -17.07
C PRO A 144 44.17 -13.73 -18.41
N ILE A 145 43.60 -13.32 -19.55
CA ILE A 145 44.31 -12.78 -20.74
C ILE A 145 43.30 -12.62 -21.90
N VAL A 146 43.15 -11.39 -22.37
CA VAL A 146 42.66 -11.02 -23.72
C VAL A 146 43.89 -10.82 -24.60
N PRO A 147 43.85 -11.10 -25.92
CA PRO A 147 43.61 -9.96 -26.82
C PRO A 147 42.86 -10.26 -28.14
N ARG A 148 42.10 -9.24 -28.55
CA ARG A 148 41.83 -8.73 -29.92
C ARG A 148 42.21 -9.60 -31.13
N GLY A 149 41.21 -9.87 -31.97
CA GLY A 149 41.36 -10.23 -33.39
C GLY A 149 40.08 -9.88 -34.16
N VAL A 150 40.20 -8.91 -35.07
CA VAL A 150 39.20 -8.38 -36.00
C VAL A 150 38.89 -9.43 -37.08
N VAL A 151 37.62 -9.63 -37.46
CA VAL A 151 37.16 -9.84 -38.86
C VAL A 151 35.65 -9.56 -38.95
N ASN A 152 35.29 -8.59 -39.79
CA ASN A 152 33.94 -8.38 -40.32
C ASN A 152 33.58 -9.50 -41.30
N THR A 153 32.37 -10.03 -41.22
CA THR A 153 31.62 -10.50 -42.41
C THR A 153 30.13 -10.66 -42.05
N VAL A 154 29.29 -9.88 -42.73
CA VAL A 154 27.84 -10.08 -42.88
C VAL A 154 27.64 -11.25 -43.87
N PRO A 155 26.58 -12.08 -43.70
CA PRO A 155 25.52 -12.02 -44.71
C PRO A 155 24.09 -12.11 -44.13
N GLU A 156 23.20 -11.49 -44.89
CA GLU A 156 21.74 -11.65 -44.93
C GLU A 156 21.23 -13.10 -44.81
N GLY A 157 20.02 -13.24 -44.28
CA GLY A 157 19.24 -14.48 -44.35
C GLY A 157 17.93 -14.41 -43.59
N THR A 158 16.89 -13.94 -44.28
CA THR A 158 15.46 -13.98 -43.92
C THR A 158 14.99 -15.37 -43.47
N VAL A 159 14.25 -15.45 -42.36
CA VAL A 159 13.17 -16.44 -42.19
C VAL A 159 12.08 -15.92 -41.27
N GLU A 160 10.86 -15.96 -41.81
CA GLU A 160 9.59 -15.72 -41.15
C GLU A 160 9.38 -16.66 -39.95
N GLY A 161 8.68 -16.15 -38.93
CA GLY A 161 8.26 -16.92 -37.77
C GLY A 161 7.11 -16.23 -37.06
N ALA A 162 5.94 -16.27 -37.69
CA ALA A 162 4.67 -15.92 -37.06
C ALA A 162 4.40 -16.83 -35.86
N ILE A 163 4.24 -16.24 -34.68
CA ILE A 163 3.56 -16.88 -33.55
C ILE A 163 2.44 -15.92 -33.11
N GLU A 164 1.28 -16.09 -33.75
CA GLU A 164 -0.02 -15.80 -33.14
C GLU A 164 -0.18 -16.72 -31.92
N ALA A 165 0.06 -16.18 -30.73
CA ALA A 165 -0.41 -16.78 -29.49
C ALA A 165 -1.59 -15.96 -28.97
N ARG A 166 -2.77 -16.53 -29.20
CA ARG A 166 -4.08 -16.09 -28.72
C ARG A 166 -4.05 -15.70 -27.24
N GLY A 167 -4.82 -14.68 -26.93
CA GLY A 167 -4.92 -14.09 -25.61
C GLY A 167 -5.24 -15.06 -24.48
N THR A 168 -4.67 -14.77 -23.32
CA THR A 168 -5.29 -15.04 -22.04
C THR A 168 -4.88 -13.89 -21.13
N ILE A 169 -5.80 -12.95 -20.95
CA ILE A 169 -5.70 -11.92 -19.92
C ILE A 169 -5.73 -12.68 -18.61
N LEU A 170 -4.56 -12.86 -17.99
CA LEU A 170 -4.46 -13.30 -16.61
C LEU A 170 -5.10 -12.20 -15.75
N GLN A 171 -6.34 -12.44 -15.35
CA GLN A 171 -6.98 -11.64 -14.32
C GLN A 171 -6.09 -11.67 -13.07
N PRO A 172 -5.83 -10.53 -12.43
CA PRO A 172 -5.07 -10.51 -11.19
C PRO A 172 -5.85 -11.31 -10.15
N ILE A 173 -5.22 -12.37 -9.64
CA ILE A 173 -5.66 -13.14 -8.48
C ILE A 173 -5.50 -12.22 -7.25
N GLY A 174 -6.41 -11.27 -7.11
CA GLY A 174 -6.67 -10.53 -5.89
C GLY A 174 -8.11 -10.81 -5.49
N PRO A 175 -8.45 -10.77 -4.20
CA PRO A 175 -9.82 -11.03 -3.78
C PRO A 175 -10.72 -9.98 -4.44
N ASP A 176 -11.63 -10.45 -5.30
CA ASP A 176 -12.55 -9.59 -6.01
C ASP A 176 -13.39 -8.82 -4.98
N THR A 177 -13.15 -7.52 -4.89
CA THR A 177 -13.84 -6.65 -3.92
C THR A 177 -15.36 -6.70 -4.10
N THR A 178 -15.84 -7.01 -5.31
CA THR A 178 -17.26 -7.17 -5.57
C THR A 178 -17.79 -8.48 -4.96
N GLU A 179 -17.02 -9.56 -5.03
CA GLU A 179 -17.35 -10.83 -4.39
C GLU A 179 -17.27 -10.73 -2.85
N ILE A 180 -16.33 -9.97 -2.29
CA ILE A 180 -16.28 -9.69 -0.85
C ILE A 180 -17.55 -8.97 -0.39
N HIS A 181 -17.97 -7.91 -1.10
CA HIS A 181 -19.18 -7.17 -0.76
C HIS A 181 -20.43 -8.05 -0.91
N ARG A 182 -20.51 -8.85 -1.98
CA ARG A 182 -21.60 -9.80 -2.20
C ARG A 182 -21.72 -10.82 -1.07
N ARG A 183 -20.60 -11.40 -0.61
CA ARG A 183 -20.57 -12.33 0.52
C ARG A 183 -21.01 -11.67 1.83
N PHE A 184 -20.55 -10.45 2.07
CA PHE A 184 -20.95 -9.68 3.26
C PHE A 184 -22.45 -9.39 3.29
N GLU A 185 -23.04 -9.00 2.16
CA GLU A 185 -24.48 -8.76 2.04
C GLU A 185 -25.29 -10.04 2.27
N LEU A 186 -24.87 -11.17 1.70
CA LEU A 186 -25.50 -12.47 1.92
C LEU A 186 -25.49 -12.88 3.40
N LEU A 187 -24.35 -12.75 4.07
CA LEU A 187 -24.22 -13.07 5.50
C LEU A 187 -25.08 -12.13 6.36
N SER A 188 -25.12 -10.85 6.02
CA SER A 188 -25.96 -9.87 6.72
C SER A 188 -27.46 -10.16 6.56
N ALA A 189 -27.90 -10.57 5.37
CA ALA A 189 -29.27 -10.97 5.11
C ALA A 189 -29.64 -12.26 5.88
N ARG A 190 -28.75 -13.25 5.89
CA ARG A 190 -28.89 -14.49 6.65
C ARG A 190 -29.09 -14.22 8.14
N GLN A 191 -28.25 -13.36 8.71
CA GLN A 191 -28.31 -12.99 10.12
C GLN A 191 -29.63 -12.29 10.48
N LYS A 192 -30.14 -11.43 9.60
CA LYS A 192 -31.45 -10.78 9.80
C LYS A 192 -32.60 -11.79 9.81
N LEU A 193 -32.60 -12.77 8.90
CA LEU A 193 -33.63 -13.82 8.88
C LEU A 193 -33.56 -14.72 10.11
N GLN A 194 -32.35 -15.04 10.59
CA GLN A 194 -32.15 -15.76 11.85
C GLN A 194 -32.70 -14.97 13.05
N GLN A 195 -32.45 -13.66 13.12
CA GLN A 195 -33.01 -12.79 14.17
C GLN A 195 -34.55 -12.68 14.11
N GLN A 196 -35.14 -12.91 12.94
CA GLN A 196 -36.58 -12.96 12.74
C GLN A 196 -37.18 -14.35 13.04
N GLY A 197 -36.37 -15.32 13.47
CA GLY A 197 -36.81 -16.66 13.83
C GLY A 197 -37.11 -17.57 12.62
N VAL A 198 -36.59 -17.23 11.43
CA VAL A 198 -36.73 -18.08 10.25
C VAL A 198 -35.83 -19.31 10.40
N ASP A 199 -36.39 -20.48 10.07
CA ASP A 199 -35.70 -21.76 10.19
C ASP A 199 -34.44 -21.82 9.29
N PRO A 200 -33.31 -22.38 9.79
CA PRO A 200 -32.05 -22.43 9.05
C PRO A 200 -32.15 -23.13 7.70
N ASP A 201 -32.96 -24.19 7.56
CA ASP A 201 -33.11 -24.92 6.29
C ASP A 201 -33.83 -24.07 5.24
N THR A 202 -34.77 -23.23 5.70
CA THR A 202 -35.45 -22.25 4.84
C THR A 202 -34.49 -21.14 4.40
N ILE A 203 -33.61 -20.70 5.31
CA ILE A 203 -32.61 -19.68 5.00
C ILE A 203 -31.58 -20.19 4.00
N ASP A 204 -31.10 -21.42 4.15
CA ASP A 204 -30.13 -22.03 3.24
C ASP A 204 -30.69 -22.25 1.82
N SER A 205 -32.00 -22.49 1.72
CA SER A 205 -32.72 -22.53 0.43
C SER A 205 -32.83 -21.14 -0.23
N LEU A 206 -33.09 -20.09 0.56
CA LEU A 206 -33.28 -18.72 0.04
C LEU A 206 -31.97 -18.01 -0.28
N LEU A 207 -30.90 -18.28 0.48
CA LEU A 207 -29.61 -17.60 0.39
C LEU A 207 -28.46 -18.62 0.37
N PRO A 208 -28.30 -19.40 -0.72
CA PRO A 208 -27.24 -20.40 -0.81
C PRO A 208 -25.87 -19.71 -0.85
N LEU A 209 -24.95 -20.18 0.00
CA LEU A 209 -23.57 -19.71 -0.01
C LEU A 209 -22.81 -20.36 -1.18
N PRO A 210 -22.08 -19.59 -1.99
CA PRO A 210 -21.17 -20.15 -2.97
C PRO A 210 -20.00 -20.85 -2.26
N LEU A 211 -19.74 -22.12 -2.61
CA LEU A 211 -18.55 -22.87 -2.19
C LEU A 211 -17.27 -22.26 -2.77
#